data_AF-A0A836H4Q0-F1
#
_entry.id   AF-A0A836H4Q0-F1
#
_cell.length_a   1.000
_cell.length_b   1.000
_cell.length_c   1.000
_cell.angle_alpha   90.00
_cell.angle_beta   90.00
_cell.angle_gamma   90.00
#
_symmetry.space_group_name_H-M   'P 1'
#
loop_
_entity.id
_entity.type
_entity.pdbx_description
1 polymer ?
#
loop_
_entity_poly.entity_id
_entity_poly.type
_entity_poly.pdbx_seq_one_letter_code
_entity_poly.pdbx_strand_id
1 'polypeptide(L)'
;MLRFTITLSLSSRQLSHGPLATRTPKQSFRQSKAALQVSRMRSQAQRANFSLQQRLNQEFGALQHAFAQGRRSMQHAAEDLMYDRAYRTERRDGRAGQVYRTTKDRAEDMATARQLLHMQESTRQLMKKGRTRRTESFRALKKWNR
;
A
#
# COMPACT_ATOMS: atom_id res chain seq x y z
N MET A 1 -40.95 -60.70 40.72
CA MET A 1 -41.24 -59.77 39.60
C MET A 1 -40.33 -58.57 39.73
N LEU A 2 -39.27 -58.50 38.91
CA LEU A 2 -38.24 -57.45 38.95
C LEU A 2 -38.72 -56.22 38.17
N ARG A 3 -38.81 -55.07 38.83
CA ARG A 3 -39.07 -53.76 38.20
C ARG A 3 -37.73 -53.16 37.80
N PHE A 4 -37.48 -53.04 36.49
CA PHE A 4 -36.33 -52.30 35.97
C PHE A 4 -36.70 -50.81 35.89
N THR A 5 -36.13 -49.99 36.79
CA THR A 5 -36.12 -48.53 36.64
C THR A 5 -34.98 -48.14 35.72
N ILE A 6 -35.29 -47.83 34.47
CA ILE A 6 -34.33 -47.27 33.52
C ILE A 6 -34.16 -45.79 33.84
N THR A 7 -33.07 -45.44 34.52
CA THR A 7 -32.62 -44.05 34.66
C THR A 7 -31.97 -43.62 33.35
N LEU A 8 -32.74 -42.98 32.47
CA LEU A 8 -32.23 -42.29 31.29
C LEU A 8 -31.43 -41.05 31.75
N SER A 9 -30.13 -41.22 31.96
CA SER A 9 -29.21 -40.10 32.13
C SER A 9 -28.97 -39.45 30.76
N LEU A 10 -29.78 -38.45 30.45
CA LEU A 10 -29.56 -37.60 29.28
C LEU A 10 -28.25 -36.81 29.47
N SER A 11 -27.24 -37.18 28.69
CA SER A 11 -25.94 -36.51 28.66
C SER A 11 -26.11 -35.05 28.24
N SER A 12 -25.59 -34.12 29.04
CA SER A 12 -25.60 -32.67 28.75
C SER A 12 -24.90 -32.30 27.42
N ARG A 13 -24.10 -33.23 26.85
CA ARG A 13 -23.44 -33.07 25.55
C ARG A 13 -24.35 -33.35 24.35
N GLN A 14 -25.50 -34.00 24.55
CA GLN A 14 -26.45 -34.30 23.46
C GLN A 14 -27.47 -33.18 23.22
N LEU A 15 -27.61 -32.23 24.16
CA LEU A 15 -28.53 -31.09 24.04
C LEU A 15 -27.92 -29.87 23.34
N SER A 16 -26.61 -29.86 23.04
CA SER A 16 -25.94 -28.70 22.44
C SER A 16 -26.23 -28.51 20.94
N HIS A 17 -26.74 -29.54 20.25
CA HIS A 17 -26.93 -29.52 18.80
C HIS A 17 -28.32 -29.97 18.32
N GLY A 18 -29.28 -30.18 19.23
CA GLY A 18 -30.67 -30.54 18.90
C GLY A 18 -31.60 -29.32 18.80
N PRO A 19 -32.83 -29.49 18.28
CA PRO A 19 -33.85 -28.43 18.18
C PRO A 19 -34.27 -27.84 19.55
N LEU A 20 -33.88 -28.50 20.65
CA LEU A 20 -34.09 -28.08 22.04
C LEU A 20 -32.88 -27.38 22.67
N ALA A 21 -31.84 -27.04 21.89
CA ALA A 21 -30.72 -26.25 22.38
C ALA A 21 -31.24 -24.93 22.96
N THR A 22 -31.18 -24.80 24.28
CA THR A 22 -31.66 -23.62 25.01
C THR A 22 -30.90 -22.40 24.49
N ARG A 23 -31.62 -21.49 23.81
CA ARG A 23 -31.06 -20.24 23.29
C ARG A 23 -30.40 -19.50 24.45
N THR A 24 -29.07 -19.46 24.45
CA THR A 24 -28.33 -18.73 25.49
C THR A 24 -28.68 -17.24 25.41
N PRO A 25 -28.68 -16.49 26.53
CA PRO A 25 -28.94 -15.04 26.53
C PRO A 25 -28.00 -14.27 25.57
N LYS A 26 -26.78 -14.77 25.38
CA LYS A 26 -25.82 -14.23 24.39
C LYS A 26 -26.27 -14.46 22.95
N GLN A 27 -26.88 -15.60 22.63
CA GLN A 27 -27.41 -15.88 21.30
C GLN A 27 -28.69 -15.09 21.02
N SER A 28 -29.60 -14.96 22.00
CA SER A 28 -30.81 -14.14 21.84
C SER A 28 -30.48 -12.66 21.67
N PHE A 29 -29.50 -12.13 22.43
CA PHE A 29 -29.01 -10.76 22.26
C PHE A 29 -28.36 -10.55 20.89
N ARG A 30 -27.54 -11.49 20.39
CA ARG A 30 -26.95 -11.42 19.03
C ARG A 30 -27.98 -11.43 17.92
N GLN A 31 -29.12 -12.09 18.14
CA GLN A 31 -30.25 -12.15 17.21
C GLN A 31 -31.26 -11.02 17.45
N SER A 32 -31.05 -10.16 18.45
CA SER A 32 -31.91 -9.00 18.68
C SER A 32 -31.82 -8.03 17.50
N LYS A 33 -32.94 -7.37 17.21
CA LYS A 33 -33.04 -6.39 16.12
C LYS A 33 -31.98 -5.28 16.25
N ALA A 34 -31.71 -4.82 17.47
CA ALA A 34 -30.69 -3.82 17.76
C ALA A 34 -29.27 -4.33 17.44
N ALA A 35 -28.92 -5.54 17.87
CA ALA A 35 -27.61 -6.13 17.58
C ALA A 35 -27.41 -6.36 16.07
N LEU A 36 -28.46 -6.81 15.36
CA LEU A 36 -28.42 -6.97 13.91
C LEU A 36 -28.25 -5.62 13.19
N GLN A 37 -28.91 -4.56 13.66
CA GLN A 37 -28.76 -3.22 13.09
C GLN A 37 -27.35 -2.68 13.30
N VAL A 38 -26.78 -2.81 14.50
CA VAL A 38 -25.39 -2.44 14.80
C VAL A 38 -24.41 -3.23 13.93
N SER A 39 -24.65 -4.54 13.74
CA SER A 39 -23.82 -5.39 12.88
C SER A 39 -23.87 -4.93 11.42
N ARG A 40 -25.06 -4.60 10.89
CA ARG A 40 -25.23 -4.05 9.53
C ARG A 40 -24.49 -2.72 9.36
N MET A 41 -24.66 -1.79 10.31
CA MET A 41 -23.95 -0.50 10.28
C MET A 41 -22.44 -0.68 10.33
N ARG A 42 -21.94 -1.57 11.20
CA ARG A 42 -20.51 -1.90 11.26
C ARG A 42 -20.00 -2.48 9.95
N SER A 43 -20.75 -3.39 9.32
CA SER A 43 -20.39 -3.97 8.02
C SER A 43 -20.35 -2.91 6.92
N GLN A 44 -21.33 -2.01 6.87
CA GLN A 44 -21.35 -0.89 5.92
C GLN A 44 -20.14 0.04 6.12
N ALA A 45 -19.85 0.42 7.37
CA ALA A 45 -18.69 1.24 7.70
C ALA A 45 -17.37 0.56 7.32
N GLN A 46 -17.25 -0.76 7.55
CA GLN A 46 -16.07 -1.53 7.14
C GLN A 46 -15.90 -1.56 5.62
N ARG A 47 -16.98 -1.75 4.85
CA ARG A 47 -16.94 -1.71 3.39
C ARG A 47 -16.55 -0.32 2.87
N ALA A 48 -17.13 0.73 3.43
CA ALA A 48 -16.80 2.10 3.07
C ALA A 48 -15.32 2.40 3.36
N ASN A 49 -14.83 2.06 4.55
CA ASN A 49 -13.42 2.22 4.92
C ASN A 49 -12.49 1.41 4.01
N PHE A 50 -12.84 0.18 3.67
CA PHE A 50 -12.06 -0.63 2.74
C PHE A 50 -11.98 0.03 1.35
N SER A 51 -13.11 0.49 0.82
CA SER A 51 -13.16 1.16 -0.49
C SER A 51 -12.32 2.44 -0.52
N LEU A 52 -12.37 3.23 0.56
CA LEU A 52 -11.54 4.43 0.72
C LEU A 52 -10.06 4.08 0.78
N GLN A 53 -9.68 3.07 1.58
CA GLN A 53 -8.30 2.60 1.66
C GLN A 53 -7.79 2.10 0.32
N GLN A 54 -8.62 1.40 -0.46
CA GLN A 54 -8.26 0.93 -1.79
C GLN A 54 -7.98 2.10 -2.75
N ARG A 55 -8.86 3.11 -2.79
CA ARG A 55 -8.64 4.31 -3.62
C ARG A 55 -7.36 5.05 -3.24
N LEU A 56 -7.15 5.30 -1.95
CA LEU A 56 -5.93 5.93 -1.47
C LEU A 56 -4.69 5.11 -1.87
N ASN A 57 -4.73 3.80 -1.73
CA ASN A 57 -3.62 2.94 -2.14
C ASN A 57 -3.33 3.01 -3.65
N GLN A 58 -4.37 3.11 -4.49
CA GLN A 58 -4.22 3.28 -5.94
C GLN A 58 -3.58 4.63 -6.27
N GLU A 59 -4.08 5.73 -5.69
CA GLU A 59 -3.51 7.08 -5.88
C GLU A 59 -2.04 7.14 -5.43
N PHE A 60 -1.73 6.59 -4.26
CA PHE A 60 -0.36 6.50 -3.77
C PHE A 60 0.51 5.63 -4.66
N GLY A 61 -0.02 4.52 -5.18
CA GLY A 61 0.69 3.66 -6.13
C GLY A 61 1.04 4.42 -7.40
N ALA A 62 0.08 5.13 -7.99
CA ALA A 62 0.28 5.94 -9.18
C ALA A 62 1.36 7.01 -8.96
N LEU A 63 1.32 7.72 -7.83
CA LEU A 63 2.35 8.70 -7.47
C LEU A 63 3.74 8.05 -7.33
N GLN A 64 3.84 6.88 -6.69
CA GLN A 64 5.12 6.17 -6.57
C GLN A 64 5.68 5.76 -7.94
N HIS A 65 4.83 5.31 -8.86
CA HIS A 65 5.22 5.00 -10.21
C HIS A 65 5.73 6.24 -10.95
N ALA A 66 5.02 7.37 -10.86
CA ALA A 66 5.45 8.63 -11.46
C ALA A 66 6.82 9.10 -10.91
N PHE A 67 7.01 9.05 -9.58
CA PHE A 67 8.31 9.39 -8.99
C PHE A 67 9.42 8.42 -9.40
N ALA A 68 9.13 7.12 -9.50
CA ALA A 68 10.10 6.12 -9.95
C ALA A 68 10.50 6.34 -11.42
N GLN A 69 9.53 6.64 -12.29
CA GLN A 69 9.78 7.00 -13.69
C GLN A 69 10.62 8.27 -13.80
N GLY A 70 10.22 9.36 -13.12
CA GLY A 70 10.97 10.62 -13.12
C GLY A 70 12.42 10.44 -12.65
N ARG A 71 12.65 9.61 -11.62
CA ARG A 71 13.99 9.27 -11.16
C ARG A 71 14.83 8.54 -12.20
N ARG A 72 14.25 7.57 -12.91
CA ARG A 72 14.95 6.87 -14.01
C ARG A 72 15.27 7.83 -15.15
N SER A 73 14.33 8.71 -15.52
CA SER A 73 14.56 9.72 -16.55
C SER A 73 15.68 10.68 -16.18
N MET A 74 15.71 11.18 -14.94
CA MET A 74 16.81 12.05 -14.46
C MET A 74 18.16 11.31 -14.47
N GLN A 75 18.18 10.05 -14.05
CA GLN A 75 19.40 9.24 -14.07
C GLN A 75 19.89 8.99 -15.50
N HIS A 76 19.02 8.59 -16.42
CA HIS A 76 19.38 8.37 -17.81
C HIS A 76 19.84 9.65 -18.50
N ALA A 77 19.16 10.78 -18.28
CA ALA A 77 19.60 12.07 -18.81
C ALA A 77 20.98 12.47 -18.26
N ALA A 78 21.25 12.23 -16.97
CA ALA A 78 22.57 12.46 -16.41
C ALA A 78 23.64 11.54 -17.02
N GLU A 79 23.34 10.26 -17.20
CA GLU A 79 24.23 9.30 -17.87
C GLU A 79 24.51 9.70 -19.33
N ASP A 80 23.49 10.14 -20.07
CA ASP A 80 23.63 10.56 -21.45
C ASP A 80 24.53 11.80 -21.58
N LEU A 81 24.37 12.77 -20.67
CA LEU A 81 25.27 13.93 -20.54
C LEU A 81 26.68 13.50 -20.13
N MET A 82 26.83 12.60 -19.16
CA MET A 82 28.14 12.13 -18.68
C MET A 82 28.90 11.30 -19.70
N TYR A 83 28.23 10.55 -20.58
CA TYR A 83 28.89 9.67 -21.54
C TYR A 83 28.83 10.18 -22.99
N ASP A 84 28.29 11.39 -23.21
CA ASP A 84 28.03 11.96 -24.54
C ASP A 84 27.28 10.96 -25.44
N ARG A 85 26.36 10.18 -24.86
CA ARG A 85 25.74 9.04 -25.56
C ARG A 85 24.86 9.53 -26.72
N ALA A 86 24.11 10.62 -26.51
CA ALA A 86 23.31 11.28 -27.54
C ALA A 86 24.18 11.83 -28.70
N TYR A 87 25.34 12.40 -28.37
CA TYR A 87 26.27 12.91 -29.38
C TYR A 87 26.93 11.78 -30.20
N ARG A 88 27.27 10.65 -29.54
CA ARG A 88 27.80 9.47 -30.24
C ARG A 88 26.79 8.86 -31.20
N THR A 89 25.50 8.85 -30.86
CA THR A 89 24.44 8.38 -31.77
C THR A 89 24.28 9.30 -32.97
N GLU A 90 24.27 10.63 -32.78
CA GLU A 90 24.20 11.60 -33.89
C GLU A 90 25.39 11.50 -34.85
N ARG A 91 26.57 11.15 -34.33
CA ARG A 91 27.78 10.92 -35.14
C ARG A 91 27.73 9.63 -35.93
N ARG A 92 27.12 8.59 -35.38
CA ARG A 92 26.90 7.32 -36.08
C ARG A 92 25.90 7.47 -37.23
N ASP A 93 24.88 8.29 -37.05
CA ASP A 93 23.81 8.51 -38.04
C ASP A 93 24.17 9.54 -39.12
N GLY A 94 25.46 9.91 -39.23
CA GLY A 94 25.97 10.81 -40.27
C GLY A 94 25.56 12.28 -40.13
N ARG A 95 24.96 12.68 -38.99
CA ARG A 95 24.52 14.07 -38.73
C ARG A 95 25.58 14.93 -38.05
N ALA A 96 26.65 14.33 -37.53
CA ALA A 96 27.71 15.05 -36.81
C ALA A 96 28.67 15.76 -37.77
N GLY A 97 28.22 16.85 -38.38
CA GLY A 97 29.05 17.72 -39.21
C GLY A 97 29.43 19.06 -38.59
N GLN A 98 28.81 19.50 -37.48
CA GLN A 98 28.81 20.95 -37.16
C GLN A 98 29.00 21.39 -35.70
N VAL A 99 29.10 20.49 -34.71
CA VAL A 99 29.20 20.94 -33.30
C VAL A 99 30.59 20.68 -32.74
N TYR A 100 31.43 21.72 -32.74
CA TYR A 100 32.67 21.75 -31.95
C TYR A 100 32.31 22.03 -30.49
N ARG A 101 32.43 21.00 -29.62
CA ARG A 101 32.30 21.21 -28.17
C ARG A 101 33.60 21.68 -27.56
N THR A 102 33.53 22.79 -26.84
CA THR A 102 34.64 23.30 -26.04
C THR A 102 34.70 22.58 -24.69
N THR A 103 35.82 22.72 -24.00
CA THR A 103 35.96 22.21 -22.61
C THR A 103 34.98 22.88 -21.65
N LYS A 104 34.50 24.08 -21.95
CA LYS A 104 33.48 24.80 -21.17
C LYS A 104 32.11 24.11 -21.30
N ASP A 105 31.69 23.79 -22.51
CA ASP A 105 30.41 23.10 -22.76
C ASP A 105 30.37 21.75 -22.01
N ARG A 106 31.50 21.04 -22.00
CA ARG A 106 31.64 19.78 -21.27
C ARG A 106 31.54 19.95 -19.75
N ALA A 107 32.07 21.05 -19.20
CA ALA A 107 31.96 21.35 -17.79
C ALA A 107 30.51 21.66 -17.38
N GLU A 108 29.77 22.35 -18.24
CA GLU A 108 28.34 22.65 -18.07
C GLU A 108 27.47 21.39 -18.12
N ASP A 109 27.73 20.46 -19.05
CA ASP A 109 27.06 19.15 -19.09
C ASP A 109 27.31 18.34 -17.81
N MET A 110 28.55 18.34 -17.31
CA MET A 110 28.88 17.63 -16.09
C MET A 110 28.25 18.30 -14.85
N ALA A 111 28.10 19.62 -14.86
CA ALA A 111 27.39 20.35 -13.81
C ALA A 111 25.90 20.01 -13.79
N THR A 112 25.25 20.03 -14.96
CA THR A 112 23.84 19.64 -15.13
C THR A 112 23.61 18.17 -14.78
N ALA A 113 24.49 17.26 -15.19
CA ALA A 113 24.42 15.85 -14.80
C ALA A 113 24.48 15.67 -13.28
N ARG A 114 25.40 16.36 -12.58
CA ARG A 114 25.46 16.34 -11.12
C ARG A 114 24.18 16.86 -10.46
N GLN A 115 23.61 17.94 -11.01
CA GLN A 115 22.34 18.48 -10.51
C GLN A 115 21.19 17.48 -10.66
N LEU A 116 21.08 16.81 -11.81
CA LEU A 116 20.09 15.76 -12.06
C LEU A 116 20.22 14.59 -11.08
N LEU A 117 21.46 14.14 -10.82
CA LEU A 117 21.72 13.09 -9.83
C LEU A 117 21.35 13.54 -8.41
N HIS A 118 21.62 14.79 -8.05
CA HIS A 118 21.22 15.34 -6.76
C HIS A 118 19.70 15.42 -6.62
N MET A 119 18.98 15.80 -7.69
CA MET A 119 17.51 15.79 -7.72
C MET A 119 16.93 14.36 -7.64
N GLN A 120 17.59 13.40 -8.28
CA GLN A 120 17.22 11.98 -8.20
C GLN A 120 17.39 11.40 -6.78
N GLU A 121 18.43 11.81 -6.07
CA GLU A 121 18.65 11.39 -4.68
C GLU A 121 17.72 12.12 -3.71
N SER A 122 17.47 13.41 -3.90
CA SER A 122 16.53 14.15 -3.05
C SER A 122 15.10 13.60 -3.16
N THR A 123 14.66 13.26 -4.38
CA THR A 123 13.37 12.59 -4.60
C THR A 123 13.32 11.21 -3.96
N ARG A 124 14.41 10.41 -4.02
CA ARG A 124 14.52 9.13 -3.29
C ARG A 124 14.33 9.33 -1.78
N GLN A 125 14.99 10.33 -1.20
CA GLN A 125 14.90 10.62 0.23
C GLN A 125 13.51 11.11 0.64
N LEU A 126 12.86 11.94 -0.17
CA LEU A 126 11.47 12.37 0.06
C LEU A 126 10.50 11.19 0.08
N MET A 127 10.61 10.28 -0.90
CA MET A 127 9.80 9.05 -0.92
C MET A 127 10.04 8.19 0.32
N LYS A 128 11.31 8.03 0.73
CA LYS A 128 11.67 7.28 1.94
C LYS A 128 11.04 7.90 3.19
N LYS A 129 11.17 9.23 3.37
CA LYS A 129 10.57 9.98 4.50
C LYS A 129 9.05 9.86 4.51
N GLY A 130 8.40 9.94 3.35
CA GLY A 130 6.95 9.73 3.22
C GLY A 130 6.51 8.34 3.70
N ARG A 131 7.28 7.30 3.37
CA ARG A 131 7.02 5.92 3.85
C ARG A 131 7.12 5.82 5.37
N THR A 132 8.15 6.41 5.99
CA THR A 132 8.33 6.39 7.45
C THR A 132 7.18 7.10 8.17
N ARG A 133 6.83 8.32 7.72
CA ARG A 133 5.71 9.09 8.30
C ARG A 133 4.38 8.34 8.24
N ARG A 134 4.12 7.61 7.14
CA ARG A 134 2.90 6.78 7.01
C ARG A 134 2.89 5.60 7.98
N THR A 135 4.03 4.93 8.18
CA THR A 135 4.10 3.86 9.16
C THR A 135 3.94 4.37 10.59
N GLU A 136 4.47 5.56 10.89
CA GLU A 136 4.33 6.21 12.19
C GLU A 136 2.88 6.64 12.46
N SER A 137 2.22 7.28 11.49
CA SER A 137 0.81 7.67 11.62
C SER A 137 -0.11 6.46 11.79
N PHE A 138 0.13 5.37 11.06
CA PHE A 138 -0.61 4.12 11.24
C PHE A 138 -0.40 3.50 12.63
N ARG A 139 0.84 3.51 13.14
CA ARG A 139 1.15 3.05 14.50
C ARG A 139 0.47 3.93 15.55
N ALA A 140 0.46 5.25 15.38
CA ALA A 140 -0.20 6.20 16.27
C ALA A 140 -1.72 5.96 16.31
N LEU A 141 -2.36 5.81 15.14
CA LEU A 141 -3.80 5.53 15.05
C LEU A 141 -4.17 4.20 15.72
N LYS A 142 -3.33 3.16 15.57
CA LYS A 142 -3.55 1.86 16.23
C LYS A 142 -3.41 1.94 17.76
N LYS A 143 -2.55 2.82 18.28
CA LYS A 143 -2.43 3.10 19.72
C LYS A 143 -3.65 3.84 20.25
N TRP A 144 -4.20 4.79 19.49
CA TRP A 144 -5.39 5.56 19.89
C TRP A 144 -6.67 4.71 19.96
N ASN A 145 -6.79 3.69 19.09
CA ASN A 145 -7.95 2.80 19.04
C ASN A 145 -7.85 1.59 20.00
N ARG A 146 -6.84 1.53 20.87
CA ARG A 146 -6.70 0.55 21.96
C ARG A 146 -7.11 1.18 23.27
#